data_AF-A0A069DBX0-F1
#
_entry.id   AF-A0A069DBX0-F1
#
_cell.length_a   1.000
_cell.length_b   1.000
_cell.length_c   1.000
_cell.angle_alpha   90.00
_cell.angle_beta   90.00
_cell.angle_gamma   90.00
#
_symmetry.space_group_name_H-M   'P 1'
#
loop_
_entity.id
_entity.type
_entity.pdbx_description
1 polymer ?
#
loop_
_entity_poly.entity_id
_entity_poly.type
_entity_poly.pdbx_seq_one_letter_code
_entity_poly.pdbx_strand_id
1 'polypeptide(L)'
;MDDELRITEDEGDVVDIYLSPDKTPVAYQRKKKELMEHCGMTEDEAENCLLRPIPIEIFYSYDQGLWGIESECLSSCEVYDPYTGKEIPNDNLP
;
A
#
# COMPACT_ATOMS: atom_id res chain seq x y z
N MET A 1 17.30 22.78 2.38
CA MET A 1 16.27 22.05 3.15
C MET A 1 16.61 20.59 2.97
N ASP A 2 16.42 19.76 3.99
CA ASP A 2 16.60 18.32 3.78
C ASP A 2 15.45 17.88 2.89
N ASP A 3 15.71 17.77 1.58
CA ASP A 3 14.76 17.34 0.55
C ASP A 3 14.69 15.80 0.47
N GLU A 4 15.15 15.11 1.52
CA GLU A 4 15.10 13.65 1.61
C GLU A 4 13.66 13.21 1.94
N LEU A 5 13.14 12.27 1.15
CA LEU A 5 11.84 11.66 1.39
C LEU A 5 11.86 10.97 2.77
N ARG A 6 10.88 11.28 3.61
CA ARG A 6 10.70 10.71 4.95
C ARG A 6 9.23 10.40 5.18
N ILE A 7 8.95 9.27 5.80
CA ILE A 7 7.62 8.92 6.30
C ILE A 7 7.49 9.46 7.73
N THR A 8 6.44 10.24 7.98
CA THR A 8 6.18 10.89 9.28
C THR A 8 4.87 10.40 9.88
N GLU A 9 4.65 10.65 11.18
CA GLU A 9 3.42 10.23 11.88
C GLU A 9 2.17 11.05 11.47
N ASP A 10 2.35 12.29 11.00
CA ASP A 10 1.26 13.26 10.81
C ASP A 10 1.04 13.70 9.34
N GLU A 11 1.98 13.42 8.42
CA GLU A 11 1.95 13.92 7.04
C GLU A 11 2.04 12.79 6.01
N GLY A 12 1.06 12.71 5.09
CA GLY A 12 1.03 11.78 3.97
C GLY A 12 -0.17 12.01 3.04
N ASP A 13 0.04 11.92 1.72
CA ASP A 13 -1.04 12.00 0.73
C ASP A 13 -1.67 10.61 0.55
N VAL A 14 -2.87 10.39 1.12
CA VAL A 14 -3.55 9.08 1.08
C VAL A 14 -4.68 9.07 0.04
N VAL A 15 -4.73 8.00 -0.76
CA VAL A 15 -5.82 7.71 -1.70
C VAL A 15 -6.44 6.35 -1.42
N ASP A 16 -7.76 6.27 -1.51
CA ASP A 16 -8.49 5.01 -1.38
C ASP A 16 -8.56 4.27 -2.72
N ILE A 17 -8.00 3.06 -2.76
CA ILE A 17 -8.07 2.17 -3.92
C ILE A 17 -9.16 1.13 -3.70
N TYR A 18 -10.09 1.05 -4.65
CA TYR A 18 -11.12 0.03 -4.71
C TYR A 18 -10.74 -1.04 -5.73
N LEU A 19 -10.55 -2.27 -5.26
CA LEU A 19 -10.28 -3.37 -6.15
C LEU A 19 -11.57 -3.84 -6.81
N SER A 20 -11.53 -4.04 -8.12
CA SER A 20 -12.62 -4.64 -8.86
C SER A 20 -12.14 -5.60 -9.95
N PRO A 21 -12.95 -6.62 -10.31
CA PRO A 21 -12.62 -7.55 -11.38
C PRO A 21 -12.46 -6.88 -12.75
N ASP A 22 -13.11 -5.73 -12.98
CA ASP A 22 -13.10 -5.01 -14.27
C ASP A 22 -11.96 -3.99 -14.38
N LYS A 23 -11.63 -3.25 -13.30
CA LYS A 23 -10.62 -2.17 -13.33
C LYS A 23 -9.25 -2.63 -12.87
N THR A 24 -9.20 -3.53 -11.89
CA THR A 24 -7.96 -4.02 -11.28
C THR A 24 -7.94 -5.55 -11.21
N PRO A 25 -8.16 -6.26 -12.33
CA PRO A 25 -8.38 -7.70 -12.34
C PRO A 25 -7.25 -8.50 -11.66
N VAL A 26 -6.00 -8.11 -11.90
CA VAL A 26 -4.83 -8.84 -11.39
C VAL A 26 -4.72 -8.68 -9.87
N ALA A 27 -4.81 -7.46 -9.36
CA ALA A 27 -4.72 -7.19 -7.92
C ALA A 27 -5.91 -7.82 -7.17
N TYR A 28 -7.13 -7.68 -7.71
CA TYR A 28 -8.34 -8.28 -7.14
C TYR A 28 -8.19 -9.80 -6.97
N GLN A 29 -7.77 -10.51 -8.03
CA GLN A 29 -7.63 -11.97 -7.96
C GLN A 29 -6.53 -12.41 -6.98
N ARG A 30 -5.42 -11.67 -6.91
CA ARG A 30 -4.35 -11.98 -5.94
C ARG A 30 -4.83 -11.76 -4.50
N LYS A 31 -5.51 -10.65 -4.21
CA LYS A 31 -6.03 -10.36 -2.87
C LYS A 31 -7.14 -11.35 -2.48
N LYS A 32 -8.06 -11.67 -3.39
CA LYS A 32 -9.09 -12.70 -3.16
C LYS A 32 -8.45 -14.05 -2.82
N LYS A 33 -7.43 -14.47 -3.58
CA LYS A 33 -6.70 -15.71 -3.32
C LYS A 33 -6.02 -15.70 -1.95
N GLU A 34 -5.37 -14.60 -1.56
CA GLU A 34 -4.76 -14.44 -0.24
C GLU A 34 -5.79 -14.62 0.88
N LEU A 35 -6.93 -13.93 0.79
CA LEU A 35 -8.00 -14.01 1.78
C LEU A 35 -8.53 -15.45 1.95
N MET A 36 -8.66 -16.18 0.84
CA MET A 36 -9.14 -17.57 0.89
C MET A 36 -8.06 -18.56 1.39
N GLU A 37 -6.84 -18.50 0.85
CA GLU A 37 -5.81 -19.50 1.12
C GLU A 37 -4.99 -19.23 2.38
N HIS A 38 -4.80 -17.97 2.76
CA HIS A 38 -3.97 -17.58 3.90
C HIS A 38 -4.79 -17.08 5.09
N CYS A 39 -5.96 -16.46 4.85
CA CYS A 39 -6.86 -16.03 5.93
C CYS A 39 -7.99 -17.03 6.20
N GLY A 40 -8.14 -18.08 5.39
CA GLY A 40 -9.13 -19.15 5.59
C GLY A 40 -10.58 -18.73 5.33
N MET A 41 -10.79 -17.63 4.60
CA MET A 41 -12.11 -17.12 4.27
C MET A 41 -12.80 -17.97 3.19
N THR A 42 -14.13 -18.03 3.27
CA THR A 42 -14.95 -18.46 2.13
C THR A 42 -14.89 -17.45 1.00
N GLU A 43 -15.35 -17.85 -0.18
CA GLU A 43 -15.39 -16.95 -1.35
C GLU A 43 -16.24 -15.70 -1.08
N ASP A 44 -17.45 -15.86 -0.51
CA ASP A 44 -18.36 -14.76 -0.18
C ASP A 44 -17.75 -13.81 0.87
N GLU A 45 -17.05 -14.32 1.87
CA GLU A 45 -16.35 -13.50 2.87
C GLU A 45 -15.21 -12.69 2.25
N ALA A 46 -14.44 -13.31 1.35
CA ALA A 46 -13.36 -12.64 0.63
C ALA A 46 -13.91 -11.53 -0.29
N GLU A 47 -14.99 -11.80 -1.02
CA GLU A 47 -15.64 -10.80 -1.87
C GLU A 47 -16.22 -9.63 -1.07
N ASN A 48 -16.87 -9.91 0.07
CA ASN A 48 -17.34 -8.86 0.98
C ASN A 48 -16.19 -8.03 1.54
N CYS A 49 -15.05 -8.65 1.87
CA CYS A 49 -13.87 -7.94 2.31
C CYS A 49 -13.32 -6.97 1.26
N LEU A 50 -13.36 -7.37 -0.01
CA LEU A 50 -12.86 -6.60 -1.16
C LEU A 50 -13.73 -5.39 -1.53
N LEU A 51 -14.92 -5.24 -0.94
CA LEU A 51 -15.76 -4.05 -1.07
C LEU A 51 -15.19 -2.84 -0.31
N ARG A 52 -14.27 -3.07 0.62
CA ARG A 52 -13.65 -2.02 1.43
C ARG A 52 -12.50 -1.37 0.66
N PRO A 53 -12.29 -0.05 0.78
CA PRO A 53 -11.13 0.60 0.20
C PRO A 53 -9.84 0.12 0.87
N ILE A 54 -8.76 0.15 0.11
CA ILE A 54 -7.39 -0.04 0.60
C ILE A 54 -6.73 1.36 0.57
N PRO A 55 -6.44 1.96 1.74
CA PRO A 55 -5.72 3.23 1.80
C PRO A 55 -4.28 3.05 1.32
N ILE A 56 -3.89 3.82 0.32
CA ILE A 56 -2.53 3.86 -0.23
C ILE A 56 -1.96 5.25 0.03
N GLU A 57 -0.84 5.33 0.73
CA GLU A 57 -0.06 6.56 0.81
C GLU A 57 0.81 6.71 -0.45
N ILE A 58 0.80 7.90 -1.03
CA ILE A 58 1.48 8.21 -2.29
C ILE A 58 2.76 8.96 -2.00
N PHE A 59 3.84 8.50 -2.64
CA PHE A 59 5.17 9.07 -2.56
C PHE A 59 5.62 9.50 -3.95
N TYR A 60 6.50 10.50 -3.99
CA TYR A 60 7.13 10.96 -5.22
C TYR A 60 8.64 11.00 -5.05
N SER A 61 9.36 10.38 -5.97
CA SER A 61 10.81 10.47 -6.04
C SER A 61 11.22 11.37 -7.21
N TYR A 62 12.01 12.40 -6.90
CA TYR A 62 12.39 13.44 -7.87
C TYR A 62 13.05 12.83 -9.10
N ASP A 63 12.61 13.29 -10.28
CA ASP A 63 13.05 12.81 -11.60
C ASP A 63 12.82 11.31 -11.89
N GLN A 64 12.09 10.58 -11.03
CA GLN A 64 11.84 9.14 -11.18
C GLN A 64 10.36 8.81 -11.32
N GLY A 65 9.51 9.32 -10.43
CA GLY A 65 8.06 9.15 -10.55
C GLY A 65 7.31 8.94 -9.23
N LEU A 66 6.01 8.69 -9.39
CA LEU A 66 5.08 8.42 -8.29
C LEU A 66 4.97 6.92 -8.01
N TRP A 67 4.75 6.59 -6.76
CA TRP A 67 4.45 5.23 -6.33
C TRP A 67 3.65 5.28 -5.03
N GLY A 68 3.14 4.13 -4.57
CA GLY A 68 2.34 4.10 -3.35
C GLY A 68 2.45 2.78 -2.60
N ILE A 69 2.20 2.86 -1.30
CA ILE A 69 2.24 1.73 -0.36
C ILE A 69 0.93 1.69 0.44
N GLU A 70 0.44 0.49 0.77
CA GLU A 70 -0.67 0.33 1.72
C GLU A 70 -0.31 0.98 3.06
N SER A 71 -1.12 1.95 3.51
CA SER A 71 -0.80 2.77 4.67
C SER A 71 -0.59 1.94 5.95
N GLU A 72 -1.29 0.81 6.09
CA GLU A 72 -1.10 -0.10 7.22
C GLU A 72 0.34 -0.62 7.33
N CYS A 73 1.00 -0.89 6.19
CA CYS A 73 2.37 -1.40 6.12
C CYS A 73 3.40 -0.42 6.73
N LEU A 74 3.14 0.89 6.63
CA LEU A 74 4.05 1.93 7.11
C LEU A 74 4.22 1.91 8.64
N SER A 75 3.26 1.32 9.35
CA SER A 75 3.33 1.16 10.81
C SER A 75 4.13 -0.07 11.27
N SER A 76 4.54 -0.94 10.35
CA SER A 76 5.09 -2.26 10.70
C SER A 76 6.31 -2.70 9.91
N CYS A 77 6.65 -2.00 8.82
CA CYS A 77 7.67 -2.43 7.88
C CYS A 77 8.62 -1.28 7.50
N GLU A 78 9.90 -1.61 7.32
CA GLU A 78 10.85 -0.75 6.62
C GLU A 78 10.42 -0.57 5.16
N VAL A 79 10.66 0.62 4.63
CA VAL A 79 10.23 1.02 3.29
C VAL A 79 11.43 1.50 2.50
N TYR A 80 11.44 1.15 1.22
CA TYR A 80 12.54 1.46 0.31
C TYR A 80 11.99 2.15 -0.94
N ASP A 81 12.69 3.17 -1.41
CA ASP A 81 12.39 3.82 -2.68
C ASP A 81 12.56 2.78 -3.82
N PRO A 82 11.51 2.52 -4.62
CA PRO A 82 11.52 1.43 -5.60
C PRO A 82 12.44 1.69 -6.80
N TYR A 83 12.89 2.92 -6.99
CA TYR A 83 13.73 3.34 -8.12
C TYR A 83 15.22 3.41 -7.75
N THR A 84 15.54 3.75 -6.50
CA THR A 84 16.93 3.85 -6.01
C THR A 84 17.36 2.69 -5.12
N GLY A 85 16.41 1.97 -4.52
CA GLY A 85 16.66 0.92 -3.52
C GLY A 85 17.16 1.46 -2.19
N LYS A 86 17.12 2.78 -1.96
CA LYS A 86 17.48 3.39 -0.68
C LYS A 86 16.32 3.25 0.31
N GLU A 87 16.67 2.96 1.56
CA GLU A 87 15.70 2.98 2.66
C GLU A 87 15.20 4.41 2.86
N ILE A 88 13.90 4.53 3.12
CA ILE A 88 13.22 5.78 3.44
C ILE A 88 13.07 5.83 4.96
N PRO A 89 13.64 6.84 5.64
CA PRO A 89 13.44 7.01 7.08
C PRO A 89 11.95 7.04 7.42
N ASN A 90 11.56 6.25 8.43
CA ASN A 90 10.18 6.09 8.82
C ASN A 90 10.00 6.30 10.32
N ASP A 91 9.38 7.41 10.68
CA ASP A 91 9.18 7.80 12.08
C ASP A 91 8.06 6.97 12.76
N ASN A 92 7.25 6.22 11.99
CA ASN A 92 6.21 5.34 12.54
C ASN A 92 6.76 4.05 13.16
N LEU A 93 8.05 3.73 12.95
CA LEU A 93 8.67 2.50 13.44
C LEU A 93 9.34 2.73 14.80
N PRO A 94 9.31 1.71 15.71
CA PRO A 94 9.86 1.81 17.07
C PRO A 94 11.38 1.83 17.15
#